data_AF-A0A4S3KW52-F1
#
_entry.id   AF-A0A4S3KW52-F1
#
_cell.length_a   1.000
_cell.length_b   1.000
_cell.length_c   1.000
_cell.angle_alpha   90.00
_cell.angle_beta   90.00
_cell.angle_gamma   90.00
#
_symmetry.space_group_name_H-M   'P 1'
#
loop_
_entity.id
_entity.type
_entity.pdbx_description
1 polymer ?
#
loop_
_entity_poly.entity_id
_entity_poly.type
_entity_poly.pdbx_seq_one_letter_code
_entity_poly.pdbx_strand_id
1 'polypeptide(L)'
;MERREFITGSLGGLSLIALATTLPGCRSGPAAPVVEPVQGLLDSQALAVIQQLRGTTPVALAWKARHGGGESPDREELERRLLAMLETDEPVHASAPHFSERLAAAVSRDFEAGRLCEIEGWLLSETECLAATLRLVLYGETEPAGATDWRQGELAEVVDWGPRETTRGVGVNVQPDGHSGLWFKIDHAPSWLKIEIDGVVAPTVISEAVVTSGLYGELRDRILDAPGEYPIALVDPMQRIRQPIGHFVVKAPPPYLVLEDGSTSVFCAVEAWGPDVTFAGRPSNPQREGHEGLWIRTACAPDQVQVLYDGDALVTTNDRGNGLITALLPPSHFAVAREARLQLHDMETGEVLDVGVLVVKD
;
A
#
# COMPACT_ATOMS: atom_id res chain seq x y z
N MET A 1 12.11 13.91 1.25
CA MET A 1 13.05 13.44 0.21
C MET A 1 13.52 12.09 0.65
N GLU A 2 13.15 11.02 -0.07
CA GLU A 2 13.38 9.65 0.38
C GLU A 2 14.76 9.18 -0.08
N ARG A 3 15.57 8.69 0.86
CA ARG A 3 16.89 8.09 0.62
C ARG A 3 16.70 6.63 0.22
N ARG A 4 17.41 6.20 -0.81
CA ARG A 4 17.45 4.81 -1.24
C ARG A 4 18.90 4.38 -1.42
N GLU A 5 19.23 3.20 -0.90
CA GLU A 5 20.50 2.52 -1.13
C GLU A 5 20.21 1.21 -1.86
N PHE A 6 20.65 1.08 -3.10
CA PHE A 6 20.58 -0.15 -3.89
C PHE A 6 21.70 -1.13 -3.51
N ILE A 7 22.84 -0.61 -3.06
CA ILE A 7 24.02 -1.38 -2.70
C ILE A 7 24.28 -1.18 -1.22
N THR A 8 23.78 -2.10 -0.40
CA THR A 8 24.11 -2.14 1.03
C THR A 8 25.30 -3.08 1.26
N GLY A 9 26.11 -2.82 2.29
CA GLY A 9 27.29 -3.65 2.63
C GLY A 9 27.00 -5.12 2.99
N SER A 10 25.74 -5.57 2.90
CA SER A 10 25.28 -6.93 3.25
C SER A 10 25.45 -7.98 2.15
N LEU A 11 26.04 -7.64 0.99
CA LEU A 11 26.36 -8.60 -0.09
C LEU A 11 27.30 -9.74 0.34
N GLY A 12 27.83 -9.73 1.57
CA GLY A 12 28.65 -10.79 2.19
C GLY A 12 27.95 -12.12 2.49
N GLY A 13 26.67 -12.30 2.15
CA GLY A 13 25.91 -13.53 2.40
C GLY A 13 26.07 -14.65 1.35
N LEU A 14 26.79 -14.44 0.24
CA LEU A 14 26.95 -15.45 -0.81
C LEU A 14 28.15 -16.37 -0.55
N SER A 15 28.01 -17.27 0.42
CA SER A 15 28.84 -18.47 0.45
C SER A 15 28.42 -19.39 -0.70
N LEU A 16 29.24 -19.47 -1.74
CA LEU A 16 29.18 -20.50 -2.78
C LEU A 16 29.47 -21.87 -2.14
N ILE A 17 28.45 -22.54 -1.61
CA ILE A 17 28.51 -23.98 -1.32
C ILE A 17 28.22 -24.71 -2.63
N ALA A 18 29.28 -24.98 -3.38
CA ALA A 18 29.26 -25.95 -4.47
C ALA A 18 29.29 -27.36 -3.84
N LEU A 19 28.13 -27.90 -3.49
CA LEU A 19 27.96 -29.34 -3.24
C LEU A 19 27.27 -29.95 -4.45
N ALA A 20 28.10 -30.49 -5.35
CA ALA A 20 27.66 -31.34 -6.44
C ALA A 20 27.21 -32.69 -5.87
N THR A 21 25.90 -32.89 -5.76
CA THR A 21 25.29 -34.23 -5.78
C THR A 21 24.34 -34.27 -6.97
N THR A 22 24.74 -35.03 -7.99
CA THR A 22 23.98 -35.23 -9.22
C THR A 22 22.74 -36.08 -8.93
N LEU A 23 21.56 -35.48 -8.98
CA LEU A 23 20.30 -36.21 -9.13
C LEU A 23 19.98 -36.35 -10.63
N PRO A 24 19.73 -37.56 -11.14
CA PRO A 24 19.30 -37.74 -12.52
C PRO A 24 17.79 -37.49 -12.61
N GLY A 25 17.34 -36.55 -13.44
CA GLY A 25 15.92 -36.56 -13.88
C GLY A 25 15.24 -35.27 -14.32
N CYS A 26 15.83 -34.07 -14.17
CA CYS A 26 15.17 -32.85 -14.64
C CYS A 26 15.67 -32.47 -16.05
N ARG A 27 14.77 -32.53 -17.04
CA ARG A 27 14.98 -31.91 -18.36
C ARG A 27 15.08 -30.39 -18.17
N SER A 28 16.29 -29.86 -18.24
CA SER A 28 16.54 -28.43 -18.38
C SER A 28 15.95 -27.92 -19.69
N GLY A 29 15.16 -26.84 -19.63
CA GLY A 29 14.89 -26.04 -20.82
C GLY A 29 16.20 -25.53 -21.43
N PRO A 30 16.22 -25.09 -22.70
CA PRO A 30 17.42 -24.52 -23.30
C PRO A 30 17.89 -23.37 -22.41
N ALA A 31 19.11 -23.49 -21.88
CA ALA A 31 19.73 -22.41 -21.11
C ALA A 31 19.67 -21.14 -21.98
N ALA A 32 19.26 -20.03 -21.37
CA ALA A 32 19.40 -18.72 -22.03
C ALA A 32 20.85 -18.60 -22.53
N PRO A 33 21.08 -18.11 -23.76
CA PRO A 33 22.43 -17.99 -24.29
C PRO A 33 23.28 -17.25 -23.27
N VAL A 34 24.32 -17.91 -22.78
CA VAL A 34 25.34 -17.28 -21.94
C VAL A 34 26.05 -16.31 -22.85
N VAL A 35 25.64 -15.04 -22.80
CA VAL A 35 26.34 -13.97 -23.51
C VAL A 35 27.69 -13.86 -22.82
N GLU A 36 28.75 -14.35 -23.48
CA GLU A 36 30.11 -14.14 -22.99
C GLU A 36 30.35 -12.62 -22.93
N PRO A 37 30.73 -12.07 -21.77
CA PRO A 37 30.99 -10.64 -21.66
C PRO A 37 32.18 -10.29 -22.56
N VAL A 38 32.01 -9.26 -23.39
CA VAL A 38 33.12 -8.66 -24.15
C VAL A 38 34.21 -8.26 -23.15
N GLN A 39 35.49 -8.46 -23.47
CA GLN A 39 36.59 -8.06 -22.59
C GLN A 39 36.51 -6.56 -22.26
N GLY A 40 36.53 -6.23 -20.97
CA GLY A 40 36.51 -4.86 -20.45
C GLY A 40 37.49 -4.69 -19.29
N LEU A 41 37.46 -3.54 -18.62
CA LEU A 41 38.30 -3.19 -17.46
C LEU A 41 37.86 -3.90 -16.18
N LEU A 42 36.58 -4.26 -16.08
CA LEU A 42 36.06 -5.00 -14.93
C LEU A 42 36.34 -6.51 -15.04
N ASP A 43 36.82 -7.09 -13.94
CA ASP A 43 37.00 -8.52 -13.82
C ASP A 43 35.66 -9.29 -13.70
N SER A 44 35.71 -10.62 -13.74
CA SER A 44 34.52 -11.46 -13.66
C SER A 44 33.74 -11.30 -12.35
N GLN A 45 34.40 -10.97 -11.23
CA GLN A 45 33.74 -10.77 -9.95
C GLN A 45 32.95 -9.47 -9.96
N ALA A 46 33.54 -8.39 -10.47
CA ALA A 46 32.88 -7.11 -10.64
C ALA A 46 31.67 -7.23 -11.58
N LEU A 47 31.83 -7.90 -12.72
CA LEU A 47 30.74 -8.12 -13.66
C LEU A 47 29.57 -8.91 -13.04
N ALA A 48 29.86 -9.89 -12.19
CA ALA A 48 28.82 -10.63 -11.46
C ALA A 48 28.05 -9.73 -10.48
N VAL A 49 28.72 -8.83 -9.78
CA VAL A 49 28.05 -7.84 -8.90
C VAL A 49 27.18 -6.89 -9.73
N ILE A 50 27.70 -6.36 -10.84
CA ILE A 50 26.91 -5.47 -11.73
C ILE A 50 25.69 -6.19 -12.31
N GLN A 51 25.82 -7.48 -12.65
CA GLN A 51 24.70 -8.30 -13.13
C GLN A 51 23.58 -8.46 -12.09
N GLN A 52 23.93 -8.43 -10.79
CA GLN A 52 22.98 -8.56 -9.68
C GLN A 52 22.16 -7.29 -9.44
N LEU A 53 22.51 -6.14 -10.02
CA LEU A 53 21.78 -4.88 -9.90
C LEU A 53 20.47 -4.89 -10.72
N ARG A 54 19.65 -5.93 -10.58
CA ARG A 54 18.37 -6.10 -11.30
C ARG A 54 17.35 -5.03 -10.92
N GLY A 55 16.45 -4.71 -11.85
CA GLY A 55 15.41 -3.68 -11.64
C GLY A 55 15.94 -2.23 -11.67
N THR A 56 17.23 -2.03 -11.96
CA THR A 56 17.83 -0.68 -12.08
C THR A 56 17.72 -0.06 -13.48
N THR A 57 17.07 -0.73 -14.43
CA THR A 57 16.90 -0.21 -15.80
C THR A 57 16.25 1.18 -15.85
N PRO A 58 15.18 1.49 -15.08
CA PRO A 58 14.62 2.85 -15.06
C PRO A 58 15.63 3.90 -14.59
N VAL A 59 16.43 3.57 -13.57
CA VAL A 59 17.51 4.42 -13.05
C VAL A 59 18.55 4.70 -14.14
N ALA A 60 19.00 3.65 -14.81
CA ALA A 60 19.96 3.76 -15.91
C ALA A 60 19.44 4.65 -17.06
N LEU A 61 18.19 4.45 -17.47
CA LEU A 61 17.57 5.23 -18.55
C LEU A 61 17.41 6.71 -18.17
N ALA A 62 16.94 6.99 -16.95
CA ALA A 62 16.81 8.37 -16.47
C ALA A 62 18.18 9.06 -16.34
N TRP A 63 19.20 8.37 -15.84
CA TRP A 63 20.55 8.91 -15.76
C TRP A 63 21.12 9.21 -17.15
N LYS A 64 20.95 8.30 -18.12
CA LYS A 64 21.34 8.50 -19.52
C LYS A 64 20.62 9.69 -20.15
N ALA A 65 19.33 9.86 -19.92
CA ALA A 65 18.56 11.00 -20.47
C ALA A 65 19.08 12.36 -19.96
N ARG A 66 19.58 12.41 -18.72
CA ARG A 66 20.08 13.63 -18.09
C ARG A 66 21.52 13.98 -18.49
N HIS A 67 22.36 12.97 -18.76
CA HIS A 67 23.80 13.15 -19.03
C HIS A 67 24.20 12.91 -20.49
N GLY A 68 23.32 12.30 -21.29
CA GLY A 68 23.55 12.06 -22.71
C GLY A 68 23.35 13.34 -23.51
N GLY A 69 24.40 14.13 -23.68
CA GLY A 69 24.48 15.25 -24.62
C GLY A 69 24.45 14.83 -26.10
N GLY A 70 23.71 13.77 -26.45
CA GLY A 70 23.56 13.20 -27.80
C GLY A 70 24.21 11.82 -27.98
N GLU A 71 25.34 11.56 -27.30
CA GLU A 71 26.01 10.26 -27.35
C GLU A 71 25.88 9.55 -25.99
N SER A 72 25.45 8.28 -26.01
CA SER A 72 25.47 7.46 -24.80
C SER A 72 26.93 7.15 -24.46
N PRO A 73 27.36 7.31 -23.19
CA PRO A 73 28.71 6.95 -22.80
C PRO A 73 28.97 5.49 -23.15
N ASP A 74 30.14 5.23 -23.72
CA ASP A 74 30.51 3.88 -24.07
C ASP A 74 30.81 3.05 -22.82
N ARG A 75 30.88 1.72 -23.00
CA ARG A 75 31.12 0.79 -21.90
C ARG A 75 32.43 1.09 -21.16
N GLU A 76 33.49 1.38 -21.90
CA GLU A 76 34.83 1.56 -21.33
C GLU A 76 34.87 2.83 -20.46
N GLU A 77 34.21 3.90 -20.90
CA GLU A 77 34.05 5.14 -20.14
C GLU A 77 33.33 4.90 -18.82
N LEU A 78 32.21 4.16 -18.85
CA LEU A 78 31.45 3.81 -17.64
C LEU A 78 32.26 2.95 -16.68
N GLU A 79 32.97 1.93 -17.17
CA GLU A 79 33.83 1.08 -16.34
C GLU A 79 34.98 1.88 -15.71
N ARG A 80 35.65 2.75 -16.49
CA ARG A 80 36.75 3.60 -16.01
C ARG A 80 36.28 4.59 -14.96
N ARG A 81 35.14 5.25 -15.19
CA ARG A 81 34.55 6.18 -14.22
C ARG A 81 34.15 5.45 -12.94
N LEU A 82 33.59 4.25 -13.05
CA LEU A 82 33.21 3.47 -11.88
C LEU A 82 34.45 3.08 -11.08
N LEU A 83 35.49 2.54 -11.73
CA LEU A 83 36.75 2.21 -11.07
C LEU A 83 37.38 3.42 -10.38
N ALA A 84 37.37 4.59 -11.02
CA ALA A 84 37.87 5.83 -10.42
C ALA A 84 37.08 6.26 -9.17
N MET A 85 35.77 5.95 -9.08
CA MET A 85 34.98 6.21 -7.87
C MET A 85 35.24 5.20 -6.74
N LEU A 86 35.63 3.97 -7.12
CA LEU A 86 35.96 2.88 -6.20
C LEU A 86 37.36 2.99 -5.62
N GLU A 87 38.30 3.54 -6.39
CA GLU A 87 39.67 3.80 -5.97
C GLU A 87 39.72 5.04 -5.08
N THR A 88 40.07 4.85 -3.80
CA THR A 88 40.32 5.97 -2.89
C THR A 88 41.64 5.81 -2.17
N ASP A 89 42.20 6.95 -1.78
CA ASP A 89 43.38 7.03 -0.92
C ASP A 89 43.04 6.82 0.57
N GLU A 90 41.77 6.57 0.92
CA GLU A 90 41.35 6.42 2.32
C GLU A 90 41.67 5.02 2.86
N PRO A 91 42.48 4.89 3.93
CA PRO A 91 43.01 3.59 4.39
C PRO A 91 41.93 2.56 4.77
N VAL A 92 40.80 3.03 5.28
CA VAL A 92 39.67 2.19 5.70
C VAL A 92 38.96 1.55 4.50
N HIS A 93 39.09 2.13 3.30
CA HIS A 93 38.42 1.67 2.08
C HIS A 93 39.37 1.03 1.07
N ALA A 94 40.64 1.45 1.04
CA ALA A 94 41.71 0.81 0.27
C ALA A 94 41.98 -0.64 0.72
N SER A 95 41.55 -1.02 1.92
CA SER A 95 41.72 -2.36 2.48
C SER A 95 40.55 -3.31 2.22
N ALA A 96 39.44 -2.85 1.62
CA ALA A 96 38.29 -3.70 1.29
C ALA A 96 38.64 -4.64 0.11
N PRO A 97 38.76 -5.96 0.33
CA PRO A 97 39.27 -6.88 -0.70
C PRO A 97 38.29 -7.15 -1.84
N HIS A 98 36.98 -6.91 -1.63
CA HIS A 98 35.95 -7.31 -2.58
C HIS A 98 35.30 -6.11 -3.30
N PHE A 99 35.01 -6.29 -4.60
CA PHE A 99 34.38 -5.26 -5.43
C PHE A 99 33.08 -4.72 -4.82
N SER A 100 32.22 -5.60 -4.27
CA SER A 100 30.97 -5.21 -3.61
C SER A 100 31.16 -4.31 -2.40
N GLU A 101 32.20 -4.54 -1.60
CA GLU A 101 32.51 -3.73 -0.43
C GLU A 101 33.03 -2.35 -0.82
N ARG A 102 33.92 -2.30 -1.83
CA ARG A 102 34.37 -1.03 -2.41
C ARG A 102 33.22 -0.23 -3.00
N LEU A 103 32.28 -0.91 -3.67
CA LEU A 103 31.08 -0.30 -4.24
C LEU A 103 30.17 0.27 -3.16
N ALA A 104 29.86 -0.50 -2.11
CA ALA A 104 29.09 0.00 -0.97
C ALA A 104 29.78 1.21 -0.29
N ALA A 105 31.11 1.17 -0.12
CA ALA A 105 31.86 2.30 0.43
C ALA A 105 31.78 3.55 -0.46
N ALA A 106 31.84 3.39 -1.79
CA ALA A 106 31.68 4.50 -2.73
C ALA A 106 30.28 5.12 -2.66
N VAL A 107 29.25 4.30 -2.52
CA VAL A 107 27.88 4.76 -2.28
C VAL A 107 27.79 5.61 -1.02
N SER A 108 28.30 5.14 0.12
CA SER A 108 28.31 5.91 1.36
C SER A 108 29.02 7.26 1.21
N ARG A 109 30.19 7.29 0.56
CA ARG A 109 30.94 8.53 0.30
C ARG A 109 30.19 9.51 -0.59
N ASP A 110 29.47 9.02 -1.59
CA ASP A 110 28.65 9.87 -2.44
C ASP A 110 27.54 10.56 -1.65
N PHE A 111 26.89 9.84 -0.73
CA PHE A 111 25.91 10.44 0.17
C PHE A 111 26.52 11.49 1.09
N GLU A 112 27.64 11.18 1.73
CA GLU A 112 28.35 12.12 2.61
C GLU A 112 28.80 13.38 1.88
N ALA A 113 29.23 13.25 0.62
CA ALA A 113 29.69 14.36 -0.21
C ALA A 113 28.58 15.06 -0.99
N GLY A 114 27.33 14.61 -0.90
CA GLY A 114 26.21 15.15 -1.67
C GLY A 114 26.29 14.90 -3.19
N ARG A 115 27.07 13.90 -3.63
CA ARG A 115 27.12 13.45 -5.03
C ARG A 115 25.95 12.54 -5.34
N LEU A 116 24.80 13.16 -5.55
CA LEU A 116 23.53 12.48 -5.70
C LEU A 116 22.95 12.68 -7.11
N CYS A 117 22.26 11.66 -7.59
CA CYS A 117 21.38 11.72 -8.74
C CYS A 117 19.92 11.62 -8.26
N GLU A 118 19.08 12.55 -8.74
CA GLU A 118 17.64 12.51 -8.51
C GLU A 118 16.94 11.89 -9.72
N ILE A 119 16.22 10.79 -9.50
CA ILE A 119 15.51 10.05 -10.54
C ILE A 119 14.11 9.70 -10.01
N GLU A 120 13.08 10.22 -10.65
CA GLU A 120 11.67 9.94 -10.28
C GLU A 120 11.37 10.18 -8.79
N GLY A 121 11.95 11.22 -8.20
CA GLY A 121 11.80 11.56 -6.78
C GLY A 121 12.72 10.78 -5.82
N TRP A 122 13.52 9.84 -6.33
CA TRP A 122 14.52 9.11 -5.55
C TRP A 122 15.85 9.84 -5.53
N LEU A 123 16.47 9.93 -4.34
CA LEU A 123 17.87 10.31 -4.18
C LEU A 123 18.76 9.08 -4.15
N LEU A 124 19.63 8.99 -5.13
CA LEU A 124 20.54 7.88 -5.34
C LEU A 124 21.97 8.41 -5.36
N SER A 125 22.94 7.59 -4.97
CA SER A 125 24.35 7.94 -5.11
C SER A 125 24.73 7.96 -6.60
N GLU A 126 25.66 8.85 -6.99
CA GLU A 126 26.18 8.89 -8.35
C GLU A 126 26.80 7.54 -8.78
N THR A 127 27.48 6.84 -7.86
CA THR A 127 28.02 5.48 -8.02
C THR A 127 26.90 4.50 -8.38
N GLU A 128 25.74 4.58 -7.71
CA GLU A 128 24.62 3.68 -7.97
C GLU A 128 24.03 3.91 -9.36
N CYS A 129 23.84 5.18 -9.74
CA CYS A 129 23.40 5.55 -11.07
C CYS A 129 24.36 5.09 -12.16
N LEU A 130 25.67 5.20 -11.91
CA LEU A 130 26.69 4.75 -12.83
C LEU A 130 26.72 3.22 -12.97
N ALA A 131 26.64 2.50 -11.85
CA ALA A 131 26.60 1.03 -11.84
C ALA A 131 25.33 0.49 -12.52
N ALA A 132 24.18 1.11 -12.28
CA ALA A 132 22.93 0.83 -13.00
C ALA A 132 23.07 1.05 -14.51
N THR A 133 23.68 2.16 -14.91
CA THR A 133 23.92 2.49 -16.33
C THR A 133 24.88 1.50 -16.98
N LEU A 134 25.96 1.15 -16.29
CA LEU A 134 26.91 0.15 -16.77
C LEU A 134 26.24 -1.21 -16.95
N ARG A 135 25.39 -1.63 -16.00
CA ARG A 135 24.58 -2.84 -16.15
C ARG A 135 23.73 -2.78 -17.43
N LEU A 136 23.02 -1.67 -17.66
CA LEU A 136 22.17 -1.51 -18.85
C LEU A 136 22.99 -1.65 -20.15
N VAL A 137 24.20 -1.09 -20.19
CA VAL A 137 25.09 -1.21 -21.35
C VAL A 137 25.61 -2.63 -21.54
N LEU A 138 25.93 -3.34 -20.45
CA LEU A 138 26.44 -4.72 -20.50
C LEU A 138 25.39 -5.75 -20.90
N TYR A 139 24.16 -5.59 -20.42
CA TYR A 139 23.13 -6.63 -20.47
C TYR A 139 21.87 -6.23 -21.28
N GLY A 140 21.80 -4.98 -21.75
CA GLY A 140 20.65 -4.43 -22.47
C GLY A 140 19.46 -4.12 -21.57
N GLU A 141 18.38 -3.61 -22.18
CA GLU A 141 17.10 -3.32 -21.50
C GLU A 141 16.33 -4.59 -21.11
N THR A 142 16.62 -5.69 -21.80
CA THR A 142 16.06 -7.01 -21.48
C THR A 142 16.58 -7.48 -20.13
N GLU A 143 15.83 -7.16 -19.09
CA GLU A 143 15.78 -7.98 -17.89
C GLU A 143 15.60 -9.44 -18.35
N PRO A 144 16.46 -10.39 -17.93
CA PRO A 144 16.38 -11.76 -18.39
C PRO A 144 14.94 -12.26 -18.22
N ALA A 145 14.33 -12.72 -19.30
CA ALA A 145 12.91 -13.07 -19.43
C ALA A 145 12.44 -14.26 -18.54
N GLY A 146 13.19 -14.58 -17.48
CA GLY A 146 13.06 -15.79 -16.68
C GLY A 146 12.53 -15.60 -15.27
N ALA A 147 12.04 -14.43 -14.88
CA ALA A 147 11.23 -14.34 -13.69
C ALA A 147 10.03 -13.47 -14.02
N THR A 148 8.88 -14.06 -14.33
CA THR A 148 7.60 -13.38 -14.07
C THR A 148 7.26 -13.49 -12.60
N ASP A 149 7.80 -14.52 -11.93
CA ASP A 149 7.31 -14.93 -10.63
C ASP A 149 8.19 -14.36 -9.52
N TRP A 150 7.53 -13.94 -8.44
CA TRP A 150 8.20 -13.57 -7.21
C TRP A 150 8.84 -14.79 -6.55
N ARG A 151 10.10 -14.65 -6.12
CA ARG A 151 10.72 -15.62 -5.22
C ARG A 151 10.10 -15.45 -3.84
N GLN A 152 9.58 -16.53 -3.26
CA GLN A 152 9.10 -16.46 -1.87
C GLN A 152 10.30 -16.30 -0.92
N GLY A 153 10.18 -15.42 0.06
CA GLY A 153 11.22 -15.20 1.06
C GLY A 153 10.75 -14.26 2.16
N GLU A 154 11.57 -14.17 3.21
CA GLU A 154 11.37 -13.26 4.33
C GLU A 154 12.16 -11.97 4.08
N LEU A 155 11.50 -10.83 4.29
CA LEU A 155 11.98 -9.48 4.07
C LEU A 155 12.09 -8.72 5.39
N ALA A 156 11.04 -8.78 6.21
CA ALA A 156 10.98 -8.12 7.51
C ALA A 156 9.89 -8.74 8.40
N GLU A 157 10.02 -8.61 9.73
CA GLU A 157 9.00 -9.06 10.67
C GLU A 157 7.79 -8.12 10.64
N VAL A 158 6.62 -8.65 10.23
CA VAL A 158 5.35 -7.94 10.27
C VAL A 158 4.66 -8.24 11.60
N VAL A 159 4.69 -7.28 12.52
CA VAL A 159 4.15 -7.42 13.88
C VAL A 159 2.62 -7.37 13.88
N ASP A 160 2.04 -6.42 13.16
CA ASP A 160 0.59 -6.26 13.06
C ASP A 160 0.22 -5.46 11.80
N TRP A 161 -1.04 -5.51 11.38
CA TRP A 161 -1.54 -4.70 10.28
C TRP A 161 -3.06 -4.60 10.30
N GLY A 162 -3.58 -3.53 9.73
CA GLY A 162 -5.01 -3.38 9.56
C GLY A 162 -5.43 -2.16 8.74
N PRO A 163 -6.74 -2.01 8.51
CA PRO A 163 -7.79 -2.99 8.78
C PRO A 163 -7.69 -4.23 7.88
N ARG A 164 -8.20 -5.38 8.36
CA ARG A 164 -8.13 -6.67 7.65
C ARG A 164 -9.37 -7.00 6.85
N GLU A 165 -10.45 -6.27 7.07
CA GLU A 165 -11.73 -6.54 6.43
C GLU A 165 -12.53 -5.26 6.23
N THR A 166 -13.49 -5.33 5.30
CA THR A 166 -14.53 -4.34 5.06
C THR A 166 -15.77 -5.02 4.47
N THR A 167 -16.81 -4.24 4.19
CA THR A 167 -17.98 -4.65 3.42
C THR A 167 -17.89 -4.08 2.01
N ARG A 168 -18.46 -4.79 1.02
CA ARG A 168 -18.54 -4.32 -0.38
C ARG A 168 -19.01 -2.87 -0.47
N GLY A 169 -18.28 -2.05 -1.21
CA GLY A 169 -18.55 -0.64 -1.44
C GLY A 169 -18.22 0.29 -0.26
N VAL A 170 -17.72 -0.24 0.86
CA VAL A 170 -17.33 0.55 2.04
C VAL A 170 -15.81 0.69 2.09
N GLY A 171 -15.34 1.94 1.99
CA GLY A 171 -13.92 2.26 2.13
C GLY A 171 -13.46 2.14 3.59
N VAL A 172 -12.17 1.88 3.79
CA VAL A 172 -11.56 1.76 5.12
C VAL A 172 -10.52 2.85 5.35
N ASN A 173 -10.51 3.46 6.54
CA ASN A 173 -9.65 4.61 6.86
C ASN A 173 -9.57 5.62 5.71
N VAL A 174 -10.74 6.04 5.21
CA VAL A 174 -10.83 6.86 4.00
C VAL A 174 -10.07 8.17 4.19
N GLN A 175 -9.12 8.44 3.30
CA GLN A 175 -8.31 9.65 3.33
C GLN A 175 -8.99 10.81 2.58
N PRO A 176 -8.54 12.07 2.73
CA PRO A 176 -9.19 13.23 2.09
C PRO A 176 -9.26 13.19 0.56
N ASP A 177 -8.40 12.42 -0.09
CA ASP A 177 -8.39 12.16 -1.54
C ASP A 177 -9.26 10.96 -1.95
N GLY A 178 -9.94 10.32 -0.99
CA GLY A 178 -10.90 9.23 -1.20
C GLY A 178 -10.30 7.81 -1.21
N HIS A 179 -8.98 7.66 -1.09
CA HIS A 179 -8.39 6.31 -1.05
C HIS A 179 -8.63 5.61 0.29
N SER A 180 -8.57 4.28 0.31
CA SER A 180 -8.71 3.49 1.54
C SER A 180 -7.34 3.16 2.13
N GLY A 181 -7.06 3.63 3.34
CA GLY A 181 -5.75 3.48 3.99
C GLY A 181 -5.59 2.16 4.75
N LEU A 182 -4.43 1.53 4.56
CA LEU A 182 -3.96 0.35 5.30
C LEU A 182 -2.66 0.70 6.04
N TRP A 183 -2.51 0.23 7.28
CA TRP A 183 -1.30 0.40 8.08
C TRP A 183 -0.69 -0.97 8.40
N PHE A 184 0.63 -1.01 8.46
CA PHE A 184 1.43 -2.19 8.75
C PHE A 184 2.51 -1.80 9.76
N LYS A 185 2.55 -2.50 10.89
CA LYS A 185 3.61 -2.36 11.89
C LYS A 185 4.70 -3.36 11.54
N ILE A 186 5.78 -2.86 10.97
CA ILE A 186 6.91 -3.65 10.48
C ILE A 186 8.15 -3.13 11.18
N ASP A 187 8.86 -4.01 11.90
CA ASP A 187 10.07 -3.59 12.61
C ASP A 187 11.21 -3.30 11.64
N HIS A 188 11.86 -2.15 11.79
CA HIS A 188 12.98 -1.70 10.96
C HIS A 188 12.75 -1.83 9.43
N ALA A 189 11.54 -1.53 8.96
CA ALA A 189 11.19 -1.67 7.54
C ALA A 189 12.12 -0.84 6.64
N PRO A 190 12.86 -1.47 5.71
CA PRO A 190 13.68 -0.73 4.76
C PRO A 190 12.84 0.13 3.82
N SER A 191 13.31 1.34 3.51
CA SER A 191 12.56 2.35 2.72
C SER A 191 12.21 1.91 1.30
N TRP A 192 12.88 0.89 0.77
CA TRP A 192 12.64 0.37 -0.58
C TRP A 192 11.55 -0.70 -0.66
N LEU A 193 11.11 -1.24 0.48
CA LEU A 193 10.02 -2.23 0.48
C LEU A 193 8.71 -1.59 0.03
N LYS A 194 7.86 -2.40 -0.59
CA LYS A 194 6.52 -1.99 -1.04
C LYS A 194 5.47 -2.98 -0.59
N ILE A 195 4.24 -2.52 -0.49
CA ILE A 195 3.07 -3.38 -0.29
C ILE A 195 2.52 -3.76 -1.65
N GLU A 196 2.27 -5.05 -1.86
CA GLU A 196 1.50 -5.59 -2.97
C GLU A 196 0.12 -6.00 -2.47
N ILE A 197 -0.92 -5.57 -3.17
CA ILE A 197 -2.33 -5.90 -2.88
C ILE A 197 -2.92 -6.53 -4.13
N ASP A 198 -3.32 -7.79 -4.03
CA ASP A 198 -3.89 -8.57 -5.13
C ASP A 198 -3.06 -8.49 -6.43
N GLY A 199 -1.75 -8.72 -6.28
CA GLY A 199 -0.78 -8.71 -7.39
C GLY A 199 -0.39 -7.32 -7.90
N VAL A 200 -0.95 -6.24 -7.34
CA VAL A 200 -0.62 -4.86 -7.73
C VAL A 200 0.23 -4.21 -6.64
N VAL A 201 1.41 -3.72 -7.02
CA VAL A 201 2.28 -2.96 -6.11
C VAL A 201 1.65 -1.59 -5.85
N ALA A 202 1.26 -1.33 -4.60
CA ALA A 202 0.58 -0.11 -4.18
C ALA A 202 1.59 0.96 -3.71
N PRO A 203 1.24 2.25 -3.85
CA PRO A 203 1.97 3.33 -3.19
C PRO A 203 2.18 3.02 -1.71
N THR A 204 3.42 3.15 -1.24
CA THR A 204 3.81 2.76 0.12
C THR A 204 4.70 3.86 0.70
N VAL A 205 4.33 4.35 1.88
CA VAL A 205 5.10 5.31 2.68
C VAL A 205 5.62 4.59 3.91
N ILE A 206 6.90 4.73 4.18
CA ILE A 206 7.57 4.04 5.29
C ILE A 206 8.06 5.09 6.29
N SER A 207 7.61 4.96 7.54
CA SER A 207 8.12 5.70 8.70
C SER A 207 8.86 4.73 9.65
N GLU A 208 9.48 5.24 10.71
CA GLU A 208 10.31 4.43 11.62
C GLU A 208 9.59 3.20 12.22
N ALA A 209 8.27 3.27 12.45
CA ALA A 209 7.51 2.21 13.11
C ALA A 209 6.27 1.73 12.33
N VAL A 210 5.88 2.46 11.29
CA VAL A 210 4.65 2.17 10.55
C VAL A 210 4.89 2.36 9.06
N VAL A 211 4.51 1.34 8.30
CA VAL A 211 4.36 1.39 6.85
C VAL A 211 2.89 1.65 6.54
N THR A 212 2.59 2.66 5.75
CA THR A 212 1.24 2.93 5.26
C THR A 212 1.17 2.69 3.76
N SER A 213 0.06 2.09 3.33
CA SER A 213 -0.28 1.89 1.93
C SER A 213 -1.81 1.98 1.80
N GLY A 214 -2.37 1.64 0.65
CA GLY A 214 -3.81 1.76 0.48
C GLY A 214 -4.33 1.26 -0.86
N LEU A 215 -5.65 1.29 -0.97
CA LEU A 215 -6.37 1.01 -2.20
C LEU A 215 -6.62 2.34 -2.92
N TYR A 216 -6.04 2.51 -4.11
CA TYR A 216 -6.11 3.74 -4.91
C TYR A 216 -6.81 3.47 -6.25
N GLY A 217 -7.57 4.46 -6.75
CA GLY A 217 -8.17 4.44 -8.09
C GLY A 217 -8.83 3.11 -8.46
N GLU A 218 -8.48 2.57 -9.63
CA GLU A 218 -9.03 1.32 -10.14
C GLU A 218 -8.80 0.11 -9.22
N LEU A 219 -7.69 0.07 -8.47
CA LEU A 219 -7.43 -1.00 -7.51
C LEU A 219 -8.45 -0.98 -6.38
N ARG A 220 -8.81 0.22 -5.90
CA ARG A 220 -9.86 0.41 -4.89
C ARG A 220 -11.20 -0.07 -5.40
N ASP A 221 -11.62 0.45 -6.55
CA ASP A 221 -12.94 0.15 -7.09
C ASP A 221 -13.08 -1.36 -7.34
N ARG A 222 -12.09 -1.98 -7.99
CA ARG A 222 -12.04 -3.42 -8.21
C ARG A 222 -12.16 -4.25 -6.93
N ILE A 223 -11.37 -3.90 -5.90
CA ILE A 223 -11.36 -4.67 -4.64
C ILE A 223 -12.66 -4.46 -3.87
N LEU A 224 -13.14 -3.22 -3.75
CA LEU A 224 -14.34 -2.91 -2.96
C LEU A 224 -15.65 -3.32 -3.64
N ASP A 225 -15.68 -3.49 -4.96
CA ASP A 225 -16.89 -3.88 -5.70
C ASP A 225 -17.19 -5.38 -5.66
N ALA A 226 -16.19 -6.21 -5.37
CA ALA A 226 -16.35 -7.66 -5.33
C ALA A 226 -16.07 -8.21 -3.92
N PRO A 227 -17.03 -8.92 -3.31
CA PRO A 227 -16.72 -9.70 -2.11
C PRO A 227 -15.67 -10.76 -2.41
N GLY A 228 -14.69 -10.93 -1.51
CA GLY A 228 -13.59 -11.85 -1.72
C GLY A 228 -12.44 -11.65 -0.73
N GLU A 229 -11.44 -12.52 -0.86
CA GLU A 229 -10.18 -12.42 -0.12
C GLU A 229 -9.08 -11.96 -1.07
N TYR A 230 -8.44 -10.85 -0.73
CA TYR A 230 -7.43 -10.20 -1.57
C TYR A 230 -6.06 -10.35 -0.91
N PRO A 231 -5.11 -11.07 -1.51
CA PRO A 231 -3.83 -11.34 -0.88
C PRO A 231 -3.02 -10.05 -0.73
N ILE A 232 -2.40 -9.88 0.43
CA ILE A 232 -1.46 -8.79 0.72
C ILE A 232 -0.08 -9.40 0.94
N ALA A 233 0.93 -8.76 0.36
CA ALA A 233 2.33 -9.14 0.54
C ALA A 233 3.23 -7.91 0.72
N LEU A 234 4.35 -8.13 1.41
CA LEU A 234 5.50 -7.25 1.39
C LEU A 234 6.39 -7.69 0.23
N VAL A 235 6.86 -6.76 -0.58
CA VAL A 235 7.71 -7.08 -1.73
C VAL A 235 8.98 -6.24 -1.74
N ASP A 236 10.08 -6.89 -2.13
CA ASP A 236 11.30 -6.22 -2.58
C ASP A 236 11.32 -6.30 -4.12
N PRO A 237 10.93 -5.22 -4.81
CA PRO A 237 10.83 -5.22 -6.26
C PRO A 237 12.19 -5.41 -6.97
N MET A 238 13.31 -5.15 -6.28
CA MET A 238 14.64 -5.30 -6.88
C MET A 238 15.14 -6.73 -6.78
N GLN A 239 15.08 -7.32 -5.58
CA GLN A 239 15.48 -8.70 -5.35
C GLN A 239 14.44 -9.71 -5.81
N ARG A 240 13.26 -9.22 -6.19
CA ARG A 240 12.09 -10.01 -6.57
C ARG A 240 11.69 -11.01 -5.49
N ILE A 241 11.74 -10.56 -4.25
CA ILE A 241 11.31 -11.34 -3.10
C ILE A 241 9.90 -10.90 -2.72
N ARG A 242 9.03 -11.86 -2.42
CA ARG A 242 7.68 -11.64 -1.91
C ARG A 242 7.51 -12.40 -0.60
N GLN A 243 7.06 -11.67 0.40
CA GLN A 243 6.67 -12.19 1.70
C GLN A 243 5.15 -12.03 1.87
N PRO A 244 4.36 -13.11 1.88
CA PRO A 244 2.94 -13.04 2.17
C PRO A 244 2.69 -12.45 3.58
N ILE A 245 1.78 -11.49 3.69
CA ILE A 245 1.37 -10.90 4.98
C ILE A 245 0.04 -11.50 5.45
N GLY A 246 -0.95 -11.58 4.56
CA GLY A 246 -2.30 -12.03 4.88
C GLY A 246 -3.29 -11.76 3.76
N HIS A 247 -4.58 -11.67 4.08
CA HIS A 247 -5.64 -11.33 3.14
C HIS A 247 -6.48 -10.18 3.68
N PHE A 248 -6.82 -9.23 2.80
CA PHE A 248 -7.87 -8.25 3.05
C PHE A 248 -9.20 -8.81 2.58
N VAL A 249 -10.18 -8.86 3.47
CA VAL A 249 -11.47 -9.51 3.21
C VAL A 249 -12.54 -8.48 2.92
N VAL A 250 -13.15 -8.54 1.73
CA VAL A 250 -14.35 -7.77 1.42
C VAL A 250 -15.56 -8.67 1.59
N LYS A 251 -16.38 -8.39 2.60
CA LYS A 251 -17.60 -9.14 2.88
C LYS A 251 -18.70 -8.73 1.92
N ALA A 252 -19.56 -9.69 1.57
CA ALA A 252 -20.82 -9.36 0.92
C ALA A 252 -21.61 -8.39 1.82
N PRO A 253 -22.35 -7.44 1.25
CA PRO A 253 -23.23 -6.64 2.08
C PRO A 253 -24.25 -7.56 2.74
N PRO A 254 -24.71 -7.20 3.94
CA PRO A 254 -25.81 -7.89 4.58
C PRO A 254 -27.03 -7.89 3.65
N PRO A 255 -27.91 -8.89 3.75
CA PRO A 255 -29.10 -8.94 2.92
C PRO A 255 -29.93 -7.68 3.16
N TYR A 256 -30.20 -6.96 2.07
CA TYR A 256 -31.14 -5.85 2.05
C TYR A 256 -32.52 -6.31 2.50
N LEU A 257 -33.28 -5.39 3.11
CA LEU A 257 -34.66 -5.67 3.48
C LEU A 257 -35.48 -5.96 2.21
N VAL A 258 -36.29 -7.02 2.23
CA VAL A 258 -37.27 -7.29 1.18
C VAL A 258 -38.61 -6.71 1.64
N LEU A 259 -39.16 -5.78 0.87
CA LEU A 259 -40.43 -5.13 1.15
C LEU A 259 -41.61 -6.09 0.88
N GLU A 260 -42.80 -5.73 1.37
CA GLU A 260 -44.01 -6.58 1.23
C GLU A 260 -44.39 -6.87 -0.23
N ASP A 261 -44.03 -5.97 -1.15
CA ASP A 261 -44.25 -6.12 -2.59
C ASP A 261 -43.19 -6.99 -3.28
N GLY A 262 -42.20 -7.51 -2.52
CA GLY A 262 -41.11 -8.34 -3.00
C GLY A 262 -39.93 -7.55 -3.59
N SER A 263 -39.98 -6.22 -3.61
CA SER A 263 -38.84 -5.39 -4.00
C SER A 263 -37.77 -5.35 -2.91
N THR A 264 -36.54 -5.03 -3.31
CA THR A 264 -35.39 -4.91 -2.40
C THR A 264 -35.22 -3.46 -1.99
N SER A 265 -35.25 -3.20 -0.69
CA SER A 265 -34.98 -1.90 -0.10
C SER A 265 -33.52 -1.48 -0.27
N VAL A 266 -33.25 -0.18 -0.40
CA VAL A 266 -31.87 0.36 -0.30
C VAL A 266 -31.29 0.26 1.12
N PHE A 267 -32.14 -0.05 2.11
CA PHE A 267 -31.76 -0.23 3.50
C PHE A 267 -31.66 -1.70 3.88
N CYS A 268 -30.83 -1.98 4.89
CA CYS A 268 -30.92 -3.21 5.65
C CYS A 268 -31.92 -3.08 6.78
N ALA A 269 -32.37 -4.22 7.31
CA ALA A 269 -33.20 -4.25 8.51
C ALA A 269 -32.53 -3.50 9.67
N VAL A 270 -33.32 -2.71 10.40
CA VAL A 270 -32.86 -2.06 11.64
C VAL A 270 -32.59 -3.13 12.69
N GLU A 271 -31.36 -3.21 13.16
CA GLU A 271 -30.94 -4.18 14.18
C GLU A 271 -31.36 -3.71 15.58
N ALA A 272 -31.16 -2.43 15.86
CA ALA A 272 -31.48 -1.79 17.12
C ALA A 272 -31.51 -0.27 16.94
N TRP A 273 -32.21 0.44 17.81
CA TRP A 273 -32.19 1.90 17.83
C TRP A 273 -32.50 2.42 19.24
N GLY A 274 -32.21 3.68 19.51
CA GLY A 274 -32.61 4.32 20.76
C GLY A 274 -32.21 5.79 20.88
N PRO A 275 -32.64 6.46 21.97
CA PRO A 275 -33.64 5.96 22.92
C PRO A 275 -35.01 5.77 22.27
N ASP A 276 -35.79 4.81 22.77
CA ASP A 276 -37.18 4.53 22.36
C ASP A 276 -38.21 5.22 23.27
N VAL A 277 -37.75 5.71 24.43
CA VAL A 277 -38.52 6.51 25.38
C VAL A 277 -37.67 7.68 25.85
N THR A 278 -38.29 8.86 25.97
CA THR A 278 -37.69 10.05 26.59
C THR A 278 -38.72 10.82 27.42
N PHE A 279 -38.34 11.93 28.06
CA PHE A 279 -39.23 12.72 28.91
C PHE A 279 -39.36 14.16 28.43
N ALA A 280 -40.53 14.75 28.67
CA ALA A 280 -40.85 16.12 28.29
C ALA A 280 -39.82 17.09 28.89
N GLY A 281 -39.10 17.80 28.01
CA GLY A 281 -38.04 18.74 28.37
C GLY A 281 -36.81 18.11 29.04
N ARG A 282 -36.69 16.78 29.11
CA ARG A 282 -35.60 16.06 29.76
C ARG A 282 -35.06 14.95 28.83
N PRO A 283 -34.01 15.25 28.04
CA PRO A 283 -33.42 14.27 27.12
C PRO A 283 -32.82 13.09 27.88
N SER A 284 -32.99 11.88 27.37
CA SER A 284 -32.43 10.65 27.95
C SER A 284 -30.97 10.43 27.52
N ASN A 285 -30.59 10.94 26.36
CA ASN A 285 -29.25 10.97 25.82
C ASN A 285 -28.84 12.42 25.50
N PRO A 286 -28.58 13.26 26.53
CA PRO A 286 -28.31 14.68 26.36
C PRO A 286 -27.07 14.96 25.50
N GLN A 287 -27.25 15.81 24.50
CA GLN A 287 -26.18 16.35 23.65
C GLN A 287 -25.99 17.84 23.91
N ARG A 288 -25.10 18.50 23.15
CA ARG A 288 -24.91 19.96 23.23
C ARG A 288 -26.24 20.69 22.99
N GLU A 289 -26.38 21.88 23.56
CA GLU A 289 -27.57 22.75 23.38
C GLU A 289 -28.90 22.11 23.85
N GLY A 290 -28.82 21.02 24.63
CA GLY A 290 -29.98 20.32 25.16
C GLY A 290 -30.66 19.38 24.16
N HIS A 291 -30.05 19.09 23.01
CA HIS A 291 -30.55 18.10 22.05
C HIS A 291 -30.65 16.69 22.67
N GLU A 292 -31.60 15.90 22.17
CA GLU A 292 -31.67 14.45 22.43
C GLU A 292 -30.91 13.72 21.31
N GLY A 293 -29.93 12.89 21.67
CA GLY A 293 -29.17 12.09 20.72
C GLY A 293 -29.90 10.79 20.36
N LEU A 294 -30.23 10.60 19.09
CA LEU A 294 -30.77 9.36 18.54
C LEU A 294 -29.66 8.53 17.89
N TRP A 295 -29.73 7.21 18.01
CA TRP A 295 -28.87 6.27 17.30
C TRP A 295 -29.69 5.13 16.71
N ILE A 296 -29.30 4.69 15.51
CA ILE A 296 -29.95 3.62 14.75
C ILE A 296 -28.84 2.74 14.20
N ARG A 297 -28.88 1.45 14.54
CA ARG A 297 -27.97 0.44 14.02
C ARG A 297 -28.62 -0.29 12.86
N THR A 298 -27.96 -0.24 11.71
CA THR A 298 -28.35 -0.99 10.53
C THR A 298 -27.09 -1.43 9.79
N ALA A 299 -27.13 -2.66 9.28
CA ALA A 299 -25.98 -3.28 8.66
C ALA A 299 -25.63 -2.66 7.29
N CYS A 300 -26.58 -1.96 6.68
CA CYS A 300 -26.38 -1.15 5.48
C CYS A 300 -27.38 0.01 5.39
N ALA A 301 -26.90 1.16 4.93
CA ALA A 301 -27.67 2.35 4.61
C ALA A 301 -27.04 3.09 3.42
N PRO A 302 -27.84 3.82 2.62
CA PRO A 302 -27.34 4.65 1.53
C PRO A 302 -26.52 5.82 2.05
N ASP A 303 -25.68 6.41 1.19
CA ASP A 303 -24.79 7.52 1.56
C ASP A 303 -25.58 8.76 1.99
N GLN A 304 -26.68 9.05 1.30
CA GLN A 304 -27.51 10.22 1.53
C GLN A 304 -28.71 9.92 2.43
N VAL A 305 -28.47 9.22 3.55
CA VAL A 305 -29.52 8.93 4.52
C VAL A 305 -29.76 10.09 5.48
N GLN A 306 -31.04 10.33 5.78
CA GLN A 306 -31.50 11.28 6.79
C GLN A 306 -32.47 10.60 7.76
N VAL A 307 -32.40 10.95 9.04
CA VAL A 307 -33.41 10.57 10.03
C VAL A 307 -34.56 11.56 9.98
N LEU A 308 -35.79 11.05 9.89
CA LEU A 308 -37.02 11.83 9.99
C LEU A 308 -37.70 11.58 11.34
N TYR A 309 -38.26 12.64 11.93
CA TYR A 309 -39.08 12.62 13.14
C TYR A 309 -40.47 13.16 12.79
N ASP A 310 -41.50 12.31 12.76
CA ASP A 310 -42.84 12.66 12.26
C ASP A 310 -42.81 13.38 10.88
N GLY A 311 -41.83 13.03 10.03
CA GLY A 311 -41.59 13.64 8.73
C GLY A 311 -40.64 14.84 8.74
N ASP A 312 -40.28 15.38 9.90
CA ASP A 312 -39.30 16.46 10.02
C ASP A 312 -37.87 15.94 9.95
N ALA A 313 -37.08 16.48 9.03
CA ALA A 313 -35.69 16.14 8.82
C ALA A 313 -34.79 16.55 10.00
N LEU A 314 -34.02 15.59 10.53
CA LEU A 314 -33.04 15.83 11.59
C LEU A 314 -31.61 15.97 11.04
N VAL A 315 -30.76 16.68 11.80
CA VAL A 315 -29.31 16.70 11.56
C VAL A 315 -28.78 15.29 11.79
N THR A 316 -28.31 14.65 10.72
CA THR A 316 -27.98 13.22 10.68
C THR A 316 -26.50 13.03 10.36
N THR A 317 -25.86 12.07 11.02
CA THR A 317 -24.51 11.58 10.70
C THR A 317 -24.58 10.08 10.41
N ASN A 318 -24.07 9.65 9.26
CA ASN A 318 -24.04 8.25 8.84
C ASN A 318 -22.61 7.69 8.92
N ASP A 319 -22.36 6.82 9.89
CA ASP A 319 -21.12 6.06 10.04
C ASP A 319 -21.30 4.65 9.47
N ARG A 320 -21.19 4.56 8.14
CA ARG A 320 -21.33 3.29 7.39
C ARG A 320 -20.34 2.22 7.82
N GLY A 321 -19.13 2.62 8.23
CA GLY A 321 -18.09 1.69 8.67
C GLY A 321 -18.49 0.92 9.93
N ASN A 322 -19.28 1.54 10.79
CA ASN A 322 -19.78 0.93 12.03
C ASN A 322 -21.26 0.54 11.97
N GLY A 323 -21.92 0.71 10.82
CA GLY A 323 -23.36 0.47 10.67
C GLY A 323 -24.21 1.31 11.62
N LEU A 324 -23.81 2.57 11.84
CA LEU A 324 -24.40 3.45 12.85
C LEU A 324 -24.85 4.77 12.21
N ILE A 325 -26.14 5.06 12.32
CA ILE A 325 -26.71 6.37 11.99
C ILE A 325 -27.03 7.07 13.30
N THR A 326 -26.65 8.33 13.42
CA THR A 326 -27.00 9.17 14.58
C THR A 326 -27.73 10.43 14.12
N ALA A 327 -28.61 10.94 14.97
CA ALA A 327 -29.30 12.20 14.71
C ALA A 327 -29.49 13.04 15.97
N LEU A 328 -29.62 14.35 15.79
CA LEU A 328 -29.92 15.30 16.86
C LEU A 328 -31.38 15.72 16.81
N LEU A 329 -32.13 15.42 17.87
CA LEU A 329 -33.51 15.84 18.04
C LEU A 329 -33.57 17.16 18.84
N PRO A 330 -34.10 18.27 18.28
CA PRO A 330 -34.18 19.54 18.99
C PRO A 330 -35.11 19.54 20.21
N PRO A 331 -34.84 20.32 21.27
CA PRO A 331 -35.69 20.42 22.47
C PRO A 331 -37.17 20.66 22.20
N SER A 332 -37.49 21.45 21.16
CA SER A 332 -38.86 21.72 20.74
C SER A 332 -39.63 20.45 20.35
N HIS A 333 -38.95 19.40 19.90
CA HIS A 333 -39.57 18.16 19.45
C HIS A 333 -39.89 17.19 20.59
N PHE A 334 -39.37 17.40 21.79
CA PHE A 334 -39.71 16.61 22.97
C PHE A 334 -40.11 17.50 24.16
N ALA A 335 -40.66 18.69 23.88
CA ALA A 335 -41.14 19.61 24.91
C ALA A 335 -42.47 19.17 25.57
N VAL A 336 -43.22 18.28 24.90
CA VAL A 336 -44.54 17.80 25.32
C VAL A 336 -44.62 16.29 25.13
N ALA A 337 -45.33 15.60 26.01
CA ALA A 337 -45.58 14.18 25.88
C ALA A 337 -46.32 13.85 24.56
N ARG A 338 -45.78 12.88 23.83
CA ARG A 338 -46.32 12.39 22.54
C ARG A 338 -45.63 11.11 22.11
N GLU A 339 -46.26 10.41 21.18
CA GLU A 339 -45.60 9.38 20.37
C GLU A 339 -45.27 9.97 19.02
N ALA A 340 -44.05 9.69 18.53
CA ALA A 340 -43.59 10.19 17.24
C ALA A 340 -42.86 9.10 16.47
N ARG A 341 -43.09 9.03 15.16
CA ARG A 341 -42.47 8.06 14.27
C ARG A 341 -41.04 8.48 13.95
N LEU A 342 -40.14 7.52 14.00
CA LEU A 342 -38.78 7.64 13.47
C LEU A 342 -38.67 6.86 12.17
N GLN A 343 -38.07 7.49 11.16
CA GLN A 343 -37.87 6.88 9.85
C GLN A 343 -36.45 7.19 9.34
N LEU A 344 -35.91 6.31 8.51
CA LEU A 344 -34.76 6.60 7.66
C LEU A 344 -35.27 6.97 6.26
N HIS A 345 -34.71 8.01 5.68
CA HIS A 345 -35.04 8.48 4.34
C HIS A 345 -33.78 8.56 3.50
N ASP A 346 -33.79 7.88 2.35
CA ASP A 346 -32.73 8.00 1.37
C ASP A 346 -33.03 9.18 0.45
N MET A 347 -32.24 10.23 0.53
CA MET A 347 -32.49 11.45 -0.25
C MET A 347 -32.26 11.26 -1.75
N GLU A 348 -31.53 10.22 -2.16
CA GLU A 348 -31.27 9.94 -3.58
C GLU A 348 -32.45 9.23 -4.24
N THR A 349 -32.94 8.16 -3.63
CA THR A 349 -34.04 7.36 -4.20
C THR A 349 -35.43 7.80 -3.74
N GLY A 350 -35.52 8.54 -2.63
CA GLY A 350 -36.77 8.89 -1.98
C GLY A 350 -37.38 7.75 -1.14
N GLU A 351 -36.68 6.63 -0.99
CA GLU A 351 -37.16 5.50 -0.20
C GLU A 351 -37.18 5.84 1.30
N VAL A 352 -38.24 5.41 2.00
CA VAL A 352 -38.42 5.62 3.44
C VAL A 352 -38.57 4.29 4.15
N LEU A 353 -37.75 4.05 5.17
CA LEU A 353 -37.80 2.89 6.04
C LEU A 353 -38.29 3.30 7.44
N ASP A 354 -39.37 2.68 7.91
CA ASP A 354 -39.83 2.84 9.29
C ASP A 354 -38.84 2.20 10.28
N VAL A 355 -38.42 2.99 11.28
CA VAL A 355 -37.49 2.54 12.33
C VAL A 355 -38.25 2.13 13.60
N GLY A 356 -39.19 2.98 14.03
CA GLY A 356 -39.93 2.76 15.27
C GLY A 356 -40.69 4.00 15.74
N VAL A 357 -41.12 3.99 17.00
CA VAL A 357 -41.87 5.10 17.63
C VAL A 357 -41.16 5.54 18.89
N LEU A 358 -40.70 6.80 18.93
CA LEU A 358 -40.19 7.43 20.15
C LEU A 358 -41.35 7.88 21.02
N VAL A 359 -41.38 7.43 22.28
CA VAL A 359 -42.38 7.84 23.27
C VAL A 359 -41.81 8.93 24.18
N VAL A 360 -42.32 10.17 24.06
CA VAL A 360 -42.06 11.25 25.00
C VAL A 360 -43.08 11.19 26.13
N LYS A 361 -42.64 10.95 27.36
CA LYS A 361 -43.49 10.90 28.57
C LYS A 361 -43.48 12.24 29.32
N ASP A 362 -44.46 12.44 30.21
CA ASP A 362 -44.49 13.61 31.12
C ASP A 362 -43.35 13.62 32.14
#